data_AF-A0A0R1UXN3-F1
#
_entry.id   AF-A0A0R1UXN3-F1
#
_cell.length_a   1.000
_cell.length_b   1.000
_cell.length_c   1.000
_cell.angle_alpha   90.00
_cell.angle_beta   90.00
_cell.angle_gamma   90.00
#
_symmetry.space_group_name_H-M   'P 1'
#
loop_
_entity.id
_entity.type
_entity.pdbx_description
1 polymer ?
#
loop_
_entity_poly.entity_id
_entity_poly.type
_entity_poly.pdbx_seq_one_letter_code
_entity_poly.pdbx_strand_id
1 'polypeptide(L)'
;MNWNDVFQDIQKWMAASNEVMRTYPLTSSEYWRWLVGSLGHLEQKYNSHPLVVNLCIALFDYQDRNYKAMESEGMSKLRLDYYKGKNGDDLFWFFETFLPKQWVIGFYVLNVIKYVVRHEGKNGVEDLGKAKTYVERLVEFEKGEADEKKS
;
A
#
# COMPACT_ATOMS: atom_id res chain seq x y z
N MET A 1 15.69 13.37 19.53
CA MET A 1 14.39 13.52 18.85
C MET A 1 13.77 14.81 19.33
N ASN A 2 13.44 15.75 18.43
CA ASN A 2 12.73 16.97 18.79
C ASN A 2 11.25 16.82 18.42
N TRP A 3 10.40 16.58 19.42
CA TRP A 3 8.97 16.36 19.19
C TRP A 3 8.24 17.60 18.66
N ASN A 4 8.71 18.80 19.00
CA ASN A 4 8.14 20.03 18.46
C ASN A 4 8.28 20.07 16.93
N ASP A 5 9.44 19.69 16.40
CA ASP A 5 9.68 19.67 14.95
C ASP A 5 8.82 18.61 14.25
N VAL A 6 8.68 17.42 14.87
CA VAL A 6 7.80 16.34 14.36
C VAL A 6 6.36 16.85 14.20
N PHE A 7 5.81 17.47 15.25
CA PHE A 7 4.43 17.95 15.20
C PHE A 7 4.27 19.12 14.22
N GLN A 8 5.24 20.02 14.12
CA GLN A 8 5.23 21.10 13.13
C GLN A 8 5.24 20.57 11.70
N ASP A 9 6.03 19.53 11.41
CA ASP A 9 6.05 18.93 10.08
C ASP A 9 4.78 18.14 9.76
N ILE A 10 4.18 17.48 10.73
CA ILE A 10 2.84 16.86 10.57
C ILE A 10 1.80 17.95 10.26
N GLN A 11 1.83 19.09 10.96
CA GLN A 11 0.94 20.22 10.66
C GLN A 11 1.14 20.75 9.23
N LYS A 12 2.40 20.92 8.79
CA LYS A 12 2.71 21.29 7.41
C LYS A 12 2.22 20.24 6.41
N TRP A 13 2.38 18.96 6.71
CA TRP A 13 1.88 17.87 5.87
C TRP A 13 0.36 17.90 5.75
N MET A 14 -0.37 18.13 6.86
CA MET A 14 -1.83 18.27 6.83
C MET A 14 -2.27 19.47 5.97
N ALA A 15 -1.59 20.61 6.09
CA ALA A 15 -1.85 21.77 5.23
C ALA A 15 -1.60 21.45 3.75
N ALA A 16 -0.50 20.77 3.43
CA ALA A 16 -0.21 20.33 2.08
C ALA A 16 -1.25 19.34 1.54
N SER A 17 -1.71 18.39 2.37
CA SER A 17 -2.77 17.46 1.98
C SER A 17 -4.05 18.20 1.60
N ASN A 18 -4.44 19.24 2.34
CA ASN A 18 -5.62 20.04 2.02
C ASN A 18 -5.48 20.72 0.66
N GLU A 19 -4.29 21.22 0.31
CA GLU A 19 -4.04 21.83 -1.00
C GLU A 19 -4.04 20.79 -2.13
N VAL A 20 -3.39 19.64 -1.94
CA VAL A 20 -3.36 18.56 -2.94
C VAL A 20 -4.76 18.03 -3.23
N MET A 21 -5.61 17.91 -2.20
CA MET A 21 -7.01 17.48 -2.36
C MET A 21 -7.87 18.44 -3.19
N ARG A 22 -7.44 19.70 -3.38
CA ARG A 22 -8.11 20.64 -4.29
C ARG A 22 -7.80 20.34 -5.76
N THR A 23 -6.67 19.72 -6.04
CA THR A 23 -6.21 19.41 -7.39
C THR A 23 -6.53 17.96 -7.77
N TYR A 24 -6.35 17.03 -6.84
CA TYR A 24 -6.51 15.60 -7.07
C TYR A 24 -7.54 15.02 -6.10
N PRO A 25 -8.64 14.39 -6.57
CA PRO A 25 -9.62 13.80 -5.68
C PRO A 25 -9.03 12.58 -4.95
N LEU A 26 -9.61 12.23 -3.80
CA LEU A 26 -9.22 11.05 -3.01
C LEU A 26 -9.33 9.72 -3.79
N THR A 27 -10.09 9.70 -4.88
CA THR A 27 -10.25 8.55 -5.78
C THR A 27 -9.12 8.41 -6.81
N SER A 28 -8.25 9.42 -6.94
CA SER A 28 -7.20 9.46 -7.96
C SER A 28 -5.90 8.79 -7.52
N SER A 29 -5.21 8.13 -8.45
CA SER A 29 -3.92 7.50 -8.18
C SER A 29 -2.83 8.54 -7.89
N GLU A 30 -2.95 9.75 -8.44
CA GLU A 30 -2.05 10.88 -8.20
C GLU A 30 -2.06 11.30 -6.72
N TYR A 31 -3.25 11.38 -6.11
CA TYR A 31 -3.37 11.68 -4.68
C TYR A 31 -2.66 10.62 -3.83
N TRP A 32 -2.92 9.34 -4.11
CA TRP A 32 -2.35 8.22 -3.34
C TRP A 32 -0.83 8.09 -3.51
N ARG A 33 -0.32 8.35 -4.73
CA ARG A 33 1.12 8.40 -4.99
C ARG A 33 1.78 9.52 -4.19
N TRP A 34 1.17 10.71 -4.15
CA TRP A 34 1.66 11.81 -3.33
C TRP A 34 1.59 11.49 -1.83
N LEU A 35 0.49 10.92 -1.36
CA LEU A 35 0.27 10.60 0.05
C LEU A 35 1.31 9.61 0.57
N VAL A 36 1.51 8.48 -0.13
CA VAL A 36 2.50 7.47 0.27
C VAL A 36 3.92 8.04 0.18
N GLY A 37 4.23 8.74 -0.90
CA GLY A 37 5.55 9.34 -1.08
C GLY A 37 5.86 10.37 0.00
N SER A 38 4.96 11.29 0.30
CA SER A 38 5.17 12.37 1.27
C SER A 38 5.26 11.86 2.71
N LEU A 39 4.44 10.88 3.10
CA LEU A 39 4.55 10.24 4.42
C LEU A 39 5.84 9.43 4.56
N GLY A 40 6.30 8.75 3.50
CA GLY A 40 7.58 8.04 3.46
C GLY A 40 8.77 8.99 3.68
N HIS A 41 8.79 10.16 3.04
CA HIS A 41 9.83 11.15 3.30
C HIS A 41 9.76 11.70 4.73
N LEU A 42 8.55 11.88 5.28
CA LEU A 42 8.35 12.38 6.63
C LEU A 42 8.91 11.41 7.68
N GLU A 43 8.63 10.10 7.59
CA GLU A 43 9.19 9.14 8.55
C GLU A 43 10.71 9.00 8.43
N GLN A 44 11.25 9.00 7.22
CA GLN A 44 12.69 8.90 6.96
C GLN A 44 13.46 10.08 7.52
N LYS A 45 12.89 11.31 7.45
CA LYS A 45 13.46 12.50 8.09
C LYS A 45 13.77 12.29 9.57
N TYR A 46 12.96 11.49 10.25
CA TYR A 46 13.10 11.16 11.66
C TYR A 46 13.68 9.76 11.89
N ASN A 47 14.48 9.27 10.93
CA ASN A 47 15.16 7.98 10.97
C ASN A 47 14.20 6.81 11.23
N SER A 48 13.01 6.87 10.62
CA SER A 48 11.91 5.90 10.75
C SER A 48 11.63 5.51 12.19
N HIS A 49 11.68 6.50 13.11
CA HIS A 49 11.40 6.27 14.52
C HIS A 49 9.99 5.70 14.71
N PRO A 50 9.80 4.62 15.51
CA PRO A 50 8.55 3.86 15.55
C PRO A 50 7.28 4.70 15.81
N LEU A 51 7.37 5.69 16.72
CA LEU A 51 6.23 6.57 16.99
C LEU A 51 5.91 7.52 15.83
N VAL A 52 6.91 7.97 15.06
CA VAL A 52 6.68 8.82 13.88
C VAL A 52 6.03 8.00 12.78
N VAL A 53 6.51 6.77 12.56
CA VAL A 53 5.87 5.80 11.65
C VAL A 53 4.41 5.58 12.03
N ASN A 54 4.11 5.37 13.32
CA ASN A 54 2.74 5.19 13.79
C ASN A 54 1.86 6.43 13.56
N LEU A 55 2.41 7.64 13.69
CA LEU A 55 1.70 8.87 13.36
C LEU A 55 1.42 8.96 11.84
N CYS A 56 2.40 8.62 10.99
CA CYS A 56 2.21 8.54 9.54
C CYS A 56 1.14 7.49 9.15
N ILE A 57 1.15 6.32 9.79
CA ILE A 57 0.12 5.29 9.60
C ILE A 57 -1.26 5.82 10.01
N ALA A 58 -1.37 6.51 11.15
CA ALA A 58 -2.64 7.09 11.58
C ALA A 58 -3.21 8.11 10.56
N LEU A 59 -2.33 8.91 9.94
CA LEU A 59 -2.71 9.84 8.87
C LEU A 59 -3.14 9.10 7.59
N PHE A 60 -2.40 8.06 7.19
CA PHE A 60 -2.75 7.20 6.06
C PHE A 60 -4.14 6.56 6.27
N ASP A 61 -4.33 5.92 7.42
CA ASP A 61 -5.57 5.22 7.76
C ASP A 61 -6.77 6.17 7.82
N TYR A 62 -6.56 7.42 8.25
CA TYR A 62 -7.61 8.43 8.23
C TYR A 62 -8.05 8.73 6.79
N GLN A 63 -7.11 8.92 5.87
CA GLN A 63 -7.45 9.19 4.47
C GLN A 63 -8.05 7.97 3.77
N ASP A 64 -7.57 6.77 4.08
CA ASP A 64 -8.16 5.51 3.59
C ASP A 64 -9.60 5.33 4.07
N ARG A 65 -9.91 5.67 5.32
CA ARG A 65 -11.29 5.69 5.82
C ARG A 65 -12.15 6.74 5.12
N ASN A 66 -11.64 7.96 4.90
CA ASN A 66 -12.38 9.00 4.20
C ASN A 66 -12.73 8.57 2.78
N TYR A 67 -11.76 7.99 2.08
CA TYR A 67 -11.96 7.45 0.75
C TYR A 67 -12.97 6.29 0.74
N LYS A 68 -12.90 5.35 1.69
CA LYS A 68 -13.90 4.28 1.86
C LYS A 68 -15.29 4.81 2.19
N ALA A 69 -15.39 5.88 2.98
CA ALA A 69 -16.66 6.52 3.28
C ALA A 69 -17.29 7.09 2.01
N MET A 70 -16.49 7.74 1.16
CA MET A 70 -16.93 8.23 -0.16
C MET A 70 -17.40 7.10 -1.09
N GLU A 71 -16.80 5.91 -1.01
CA GLU A 71 -17.29 4.74 -1.76
C GLU A 71 -18.56 4.12 -1.13
N SER A 72 -18.72 4.20 0.18
CA SER A 72 -19.85 3.60 0.91
C SER A 72 -21.19 4.32 0.73
N GLU A 73 -21.19 5.56 0.23
CA GLU A 73 -22.41 6.28 -0.17
C GLU A 73 -22.91 5.90 -1.58
N GLY A 74 -22.21 5.02 -2.30
CA GLY A 74 -22.54 4.54 -3.66
C GLY A 74 -22.68 3.01 -3.81
N MET A 75 -23.06 2.30 -2.74
CA MET A 75 -22.76 0.86 -2.61
C MET A 75 -23.47 -0.10 -3.56
N SER A 76 -22.67 -1.01 -4.17
CA SER A 76 -22.82 -2.47 -3.93
C SER A 76 -21.77 -3.41 -4.58
N LYS A 77 -20.71 -2.97 -5.29
CA LYS A 77 -19.90 -3.93 -6.09
C LYS A 77 -18.37 -3.96 -5.95
N LEU A 78 -17.73 -3.23 -5.04
CA LEU A 78 -16.26 -3.02 -5.09
C LEU A 78 -15.42 -3.58 -3.93
N ARG A 79 -15.79 -4.71 -3.33
CA ARG A 79 -14.88 -5.42 -2.40
C ARG A 79 -13.75 -6.20 -3.10
N LEU A 80 -13.41 -5.90 -4.37
CA LEU A 80 -12.40 -6.68 -5.12
C LEU A 80 -11.58 -5.89 -6.17
N ASP A 81 -11.91 -4.65 -6.51
CA ASP A 81 -11.41 -4.01 -7.75
C ASP A 81 -10.33 -2.92 -7.57
N TYR A 82 -9.73 -2.81 -6.38
CA TYR A 82 -8.63 -1.86 -6.11
C TYR A 82 -7.37 -2.06 -6.96
N TYR A 83 -7.30 -3.20 -7.62
CA TYR A 83 -6.17 -3.66 -8.40
C TYR A 83 -6.62 -4.19 -9.75
N LYS A 84 -7.65 -3.57 -10.32
CA LYS A 84 -7.97 -3.78 -11.73
C LYS A 84 -7.96 -2.43 -12.40
N GLY A 85 -6.78 -1.99 -12.82
CA GLY A 85 -6.71 -0.94 -13.84
C GLY A 85 -7.61 -1.35 -15.01
N LYS A 86 -8.30 -0.38 -15.62
CA LYS A 86 -9.18 -0.61 -16.79
C LYS A 86 -8.46 -1.27 -17.98
N ASN A 87 -7.13 -1.40 -17.91
CA ASN A 87 -6.24 -1.98 -18.91
C ASN A 87 -5.53 -3.29 -18.45
N GLY A 88 -5.88 -3.87 -17.29
CA GLY A 88 -5.25 -5.11 -16.78
C GLY A 88 -4.10 -4.90 -15.79
N ASP A 89 -3.83 -3.65 -15.40
CA ASP A 89 -2.78 -3.30 -14.45
C ASP A 89 -3.25 -3.57 -13.00
N ASP A 90 -2.80 -4.67 -12.42
CA ASP A 90 -3.15 -5.08 -11.06
C ASP A 90 -2.04 -4.77 -10.03
N LEU A 91 -2.29 -5.16 -8.76
CA LEU A 91 -1.35 -4.96 -7.65
C LEU A 91 0.00 -5.60 -7.96
N PHE A 92 -0.05 -6.79 -8.53
CA PHE A 92 1.15 -7.56 -8.83
C PHE A 92 1.92 -6.85 -9.92
N TRP A 93 1.26 -6.45 -11.02
CA TRP A 93 1.88 -5.69 -12.10
C TRP A 93 2.53 -4.40 -11.59
N PHE A 94 1.85 -3.63 -10.75
CA PHE A 94 2.41 -2.38 -10.20
C PHE A 94 3.69 -2.66 -9.39
N PHE A 95 3.65 -3.64 -8.49
CA PHE A 95 4.80 -3.97 -7.65
C PHE A 95 5.96 -4.53 -8.50
N GLU A 96 5.66 -5.47 -9.39
CA GLU A 96 6.63 -6.12 -10.28
C GLU A 96 7.29 -5.14 -11.26
N THR A 97 6.54 -4.14 -11.73
CA THR A 97 7.03 -3.16 -12.72
C THR A 97 7.85 -2.05 -12.08
N PHE A 98 7.42 -1.54 -10.92
CA PHE A 98 7.95 -0.29 -10.38
C PHE A 98 8.86 -0.45 -9.16
N LEU A 99 8.89 -1.61 -8.50
CA LEU A 99 9.68 -1.78 -7.28
C LEU A 99 10.94 -2.63 -7.50
N PRO A 100 12.01 -2.40 -6.71
CA PRO A 100 13.18 -3.28 -6.74
C PRO A 100 12.81 -4.73 -6.40
N LYS A 101 13.43 -5.70 -7.06
CA LYS A 101 13.16 -7.15 -6.88
C LYS A 101 13.00 -7.59 -5.41
N GLN A 102 13.91 -7.17 -4.54
CA GLN A 102 13.86 -7.54 -3.11
C GLN A 102 12.60 -7.04 -2.39
N TRP A 103 12.06 -5.89 -2.81
CA TRP A 103 10.82 -5.33 -2.27
C TRP A 103 9.60 -6.09 -2.78
N VAL A 104 9.61 -6.51 -4.05
CA VAL A 104 8.57 -7.37 -4.63
C VAL A 104 8.53 -8.73 -3.94
N ILE A 105 9.69 -9.35 -3.71
CA ILE A 105 9.80 -10.60 -2.93
C ILE A 105 9.26 -10.39 -1.51
N GLY A 106 9.66 -9.30 -0.84
CA GLY A 106 9.14 -8.95 0.49
C GLY A 106 7.62 -8.81 0.51
N PHE A 107 7.04 -8.14 -0.49
CA PHE A 107 5.60 -8.02 -0.67
C PHE A 107 4.91 -9.39 -0.79
N TYR A 108 5.48 -10.32 -1.57
CA TYR A 108 4.97 -11.69 -1.67
C TYR A 108 5.04 -12.43 -0.33
N VAL A 109 6.22 -12.50 0.28
CA VAL A 109 6.48 -13.23 1.53
C VAL A 109 5.59 -12.74 2.67
N LEU A 110 5.50 -11.41 2.85
CA LEU A 110 4.69 -10.83 3.93
C LEU A 110 3.20 -11.14 3.76
N ASN A 111 2.67 -11.19 2.53
CA ASN A 111 1.28 -11.57 2.30
C ASN A 111 1.05 -13.07 2.52
N VAL A 112 1.98 -13.95 2.14
CA VAL A 112 1.90 -15.38 2.48
C VAL A 112 1.82 -15.56 3.99
N ILE A 113 2.76 -14.97 4.75
CA ILE A 113 2.77 -15.06 6.21
C ILE A 113 1.47 -14.50 6.80
N LYS A 114 1.05 -13.31 6.37
CA LYS A 114 -0.20 -12.67 6.82
C LYS A 114 -1.40 -13.58 6.65
N TYR A 115 -1.57 -14.20 5.49
CA TYR A 115 -2.73 -15.05 5.22
C TYR A 115 -2.64 -16.41 5.91
N VAL A 116 -1.44 -17.01 6.01
CA VAL A 116 -1.23 -18.24 6.79
C VAL A 116 -1.47 -18.00 8.28
N VAL A 117 -1.02 -16.90 8.86
CA VAL A 117 -1.24 -16.65 10.30
C VAL A 117 -2.71 -16.30 10.60
N ARG A 118 -3.38 -15.59 9.69
CA ARG A 118 -4.74 -15.09 9.91
C ARG A 118 -5.83 -16.13 9.69
N HIS A 119 -5.54 -17.26 9.05
CA HIS A 119 -6.56 -18.23 8.66
C HIS A 119 -7.38 -18.74 9.86
N GLU A 120 -6.75 -19.08 10.98
CA GLU A 120 -7.45 -19.57 12.18
C GLU A 120 -8.31 -18.51 12.86
N GLY A 121 -7.96 -17.23 12.71
CA GLY A 121 -8.56 -16.11 13.46
C GLY A 121 -9.50 -15.21 12.67
N LYS A 122 -9.68 -15.41 11.36
CA LYS A 122 -10.51 -14.50 10.54
C LYS A 122 -11.36 -15.19 9.47
N ASN A 123 -10.72 -15.75 8.43
CA ASN A 123 -11.44 -16.20 7.23
C ASN A 123 -11.24 -17.69 6.90
N GLY A 124 -10.57 -18.47 7.78
CA GLY A 124 -10.36 -19.89 7.57
C GLY A 124 -9.64 -20.20 6.26
N VAL A 125 -10.14 -21.23 5.57
CA VAL A 125 -9.57 -21.76 4.32
C VAL A 125 -9.47 -20.72 3.20
N GLU A 126 -10.33 -19.68 3.19
CA GLU A 126 -10.24 -18.62 2.17
C GLU A 126 -8.90 -17.87 2.23
N ASP A 127 -8.38 -17.62 3.43
CA ASP A 127 -7.06 -17.00 3.59
C ASP A 127 -5.95 -17.97 3.13
N LEU A 128 -6.07 -19.28 3.35
CA LEU A 128 -5.13 -20.25 2.78
C LEU A 128 -5.14 -20.23 1.24
N GLY A 129 -6.31 -20.03 0.63
CA GLY A 129 -6.43 -19.84 -0.82
C GLY A 129 -5.67 -18.59 -1.29
N LYS A 130 -5.75 -17.49 -0.55
CA LYS A 130 -4.97 -16.27 -0.85
C LYS A 130 -3.48 -16.51 -0.66
N ALA A 131 -3.06 -17.18 0.42
CA ALA A 131 -1.66 -17.53 0.63
C ALA A 131 -1.10 -18.33 -0.57
N LYS A 132 -1.86 -19.30 -1.06
CA LYS A 132 -1.51 -20.07 -2.26
C LYS A 132 -1.31 -19.18 -3.49
N THR A 133 -2.20 -18.24 -3.77
CA THR A 133 -2.05 -17.28 -4.89
C THR A 133 -0.74 -16.51 -4.80
N TYR A 134 -0.37 -16.02 -3.62
CA TYR A 134 0.89 -15.27 -3.46
C TYR A 134 2.13 -16.16 -3.60
N VAL A 135 2.08 -17.43 -3.19
CA VAL A 135 3.15 -18.41 -3.44
C VAL A 135 3.30 -18.66 -4.94
N GLU A 136 2.20 -18.90 -5.66
CA GLU A 136 2.21 -19.16 -7.10
C GLU A 136 2.79 -17.98 -7.89
N ARG A 137 2.37 -16.75 -7.56
CA ARG A 137 2.90 -15.52 -8.19
C ARG A 137 4.38 -15.30 -7.92
N LEU A 138 4.86 -15.56 -6.69
CA LEU A 138 6.28 -15.48 -6.38
C LEU A 138 7.10 -16.48 -7.21
N VAL A 139 6.59 -17.69 -7.41
CA VAL A 139 7.23 -18.70 -8.26
C VAL A 139 7.29 -18.23 -9.72
N GLU A 140 6.22 -17.63 -10.25
CA GLU A 140 6.19 -17.06 -11.60
C GLU A 140 7.21 -15.92 -11.76
N PHE A 141 7.24 -14.99 -10.82
CA PHE A 141 8.14 -13.84 -10.82
C PHE A 141 9.63 -14.26 -10.81
N GLU A 142 9.99 -15.23 -9.96
CA GLU A 142 11.37 -15.75 -9.91
C GLU A 142 11.77 -16.54 -11.17
N LYS A 143 10.81 -17.20 -11.83
CA LYS A 143 11.05 -17.92 -13.08
C LYS A 143 11.26 -16.98 -14.26
N GLY A 144 10.41 -15.96 -14.43
CA GLY A 144 10.54 -14.98 -15.52
C GLY A 144 11.91 -14.28 -15.52
N GLU A 145 12.41 -13.96 -14.34
CA GLU A 145 13.76 -13.40 -14.12
C GLU A 145 14.90 -14.36 -14.52
N ALA A 146 14.72 -15.66 -14.35
CA ALA A 146 15.75 -16.65 -14.68
C ALA A 146 15.90 -16.84 -16.20
N ASP A 147 14.86 -16.54 -16.96
CA ASP A 147 14.84 -16.64 -18.41
C ASP A 147 15.33 -15.33 -19.07
N GLU A 148 15.04 -14.15 -18.50
CA GLU A 148 15.63 -12.89 -18.96
C GLU A 148 17.15 -12.82 -18.76
N LYS A 149 17.70 -13.41 -17.68
CA LYS A 149 19.15 -13.43 -17.44
C LYS A 149 19.94 -14.42 -18.31
N LYS A 150 19.25 -15.27 -19.07
CA LYS A 150 19.86 -16.22 -20.03
C LYS A 150 19.83 -15.72 -21.48
N SER A 151 19.05 -14.66 -21.76
CA SER A 151 19.02 -13.98 -23.06
C SER A 151 20.06 -12.85 -23.13
#